data_AF-A0A6V7XRC7-F1
#
_entry.id   AF-A0A6V7XRC7-F1
#
_cell.length_a   1.000
_cell.length_b   1.000
_cell.length_c   1.000
_cell.angle_alpha   90.00
_cell.angle_beta   90.00
_cell.angle_gamma   90.00
#
_symmetry.space_group_name_H-M   'P 1'
#
loop_
_entity.id
_entity.type
_entity.pdbx_description
1 polymer ?
#
loop_
_entity_poly.entity_id
_entity_poly.type
_entity_poly.pdbx_seq_one_letter_code
_entity_poly.pdbx_strand_id
1 'polypeptide(L)'
;MKINLLSYFLIYLISTSFLLNSLNGFEEEDLCTDRSCFPATGNLLIGRKHQLSATSTCGLHRPGRYCIVSHLENPEKCFKCDSRQPWSYVEPGNVSHRIENVVKENYGDRTQNWWQSENGVQNVSIRLDLEAEFHFTHLIMVFRSFRPAAMFIERSKDFGKTWSTYRYFAYDCASSFPDVKEGPPRNHKDVICTKKYSDVAPSTGGELVYKVVSPHIRTEDPYAPDIAELLKITNLRINFTRLHSLGDNLLDYRPEIDEKYWYAVYEIVVRGSCSCYGHAQRCVPVGDETILTAKLPDMVHGKCECTHNTKGMNCDDCEDFYNDSPWRPGIGDQSNECKRCECNDHATRCHFDWAVYNASGFSSGGVCDDCQHNTMGKNCEQCKPNFYRDPQRSIRDPYVCRPCQCDRSGSNFDGICEGEEDPERGLVAGKCYCKSNVDGPNCDRCKNGFWEMRKEDPDGCRPCSCNLIGTYGMKVVTK
;
A
#
# COMPACT_ATOMS: atom_id res chain seq x y z
N MET A 1 31.00 -46.01 -50.54
CA MET A 1 31.12 -44.56 -50.34
C MET A 1 31.20 -44.27 -48.85
N LYS A 2 32.40 -43.88 -48.38
CA LYS A 2 32.63 -43.46 -46.99
C LYS A 2 31.92 -42.11 -46.79
N ILE A 3 30.86 -42.09 -45.99
CA ILE A 3 30.20 -40.85 -45.60
C ILE A 3 31.03 -40.26 -44.45
N ASN A 4 31.52 -39.04 -44.68
CA ASN A 4 32.53 -38.33 -43.90
C ASN A 4 32.02 -37.98 -42.49
N LEU A 5 32.65 -38.53 -41.44
CA LEU A 5 32.38 -38.19 -40.04
C LEU A 5 32.57 -36.69 -39.72
N LEU A 6 33.33 -35.98 -40.56
CA LEU A 6 33.59 -34.54 -40.43
C LEU A 6 32.35 -33.65 -40.64
N SER A 7 31.38 -34.08 -41.45
CA SER A 7 30.14 -33.31 -41.65
C SER A 7 29.21 -33.38 -40.45
N TYR A 8 29.20 -34.48 -39.70
CA TYR A 8 28.40 -34.60 -38.47
C TYR A 8 28.96 -33.74 -37.34
N PHE A 9 30.29 -33.62 -37.24
CA PHE A 9 30.94 -32.82 -36.21
C PHE A 9 30.73 -31.32 -36.42
N LEU A 10 30.70 -30.85 -37.67
CA LEU A 10 30.44 -29.44 -38.00
C LEU A 10 28.98 -29.04 -37.74
N ILE A 11 28.02 -29.92 -38.03
CA ILE A 11 26.59 -29.68 -37.74
C ILE A 11 26.33 -29.69 -36.23
N TYR A 12 27.03 -30.55 -35.48
CA TYR A 12 26.93 -30.59 -34.01
C TYR A 12 27.54 -29.35 -33.33
N LEU A 13 28.60 -28.75 -33.90
CA LEU A 13 29.20 -27.52 -33.38
C LEU A 13 28.36 -26.26 -33.69
N ILE A 14 27.64 -26.25 -34.82
CA ILE A 14 26.72 -25.15 -35.17
C ILE A 14 25.43 -25.23 -34.33
N SER A 15 24.93 -26.44 -34.02
CA SER A 15 23.76 -26.61 -33.15
C SER A 15 24.06 -26.31 -31.67
N THR A 16 25.28 -26.59 -31.18
CA THR A 16 25.68 -26.21 -29.81
C THR A 16 25.96 -24.71 -29.68
N SER A 17 26.38 -24.04 -30.74
CA SER A 17 26.52 -22.57 -30.76
C SER A 17 25.17 -21.85 -30.74
N PHE A 18 24.11 -22.45 -31.31
CA PHE A 18 22.74 -21.95 -31.20
C PHE A 18 22.09 -22.29 -29.84
N LEU A 19 22.43 -23.42 -29.24
CA LEU A 19 21.94 -23.82 -27.92
C LEU A 19 22.62 -23.07 -26.76
N LEU A 20 23.88 -22.61 -26.93
CA LEU A 20 24.57 -21.79 -25.93
C LEU A 20 24.08 -20.33 -25.89
N ASN A 21 23.50 -19.81 -26.98
CA ASN A 21 22.84 -18.49 -26.99
C ASN A 21 21.38 -18.51 -26.52
N SER A 22 20.84 -19.70 -26.18
CA SER A 22 19.47 -19.85 -25.66
C SER A 22 19.42 -20.01 -24.13
N LEU A 23 20.56 -19.89 -23.46
CA LEU A 23 20.72 -19.89 -22.00
C LEU A 23 21.14 -18.51 -21.46
N ASN A 24 20.86 -17.43 -22.19
CA ASN A 24 20.55 -16.19 -21.48
C ASN A 24 19.19 -16.44 -20.83
N GLY A 25 19.19 -16.62 -19.52
CA GLY A 25 17.98 -16.45 -18.75
C GLY A 25 17.31 -15.18 -19.25
N PHE A 26 16.02 -15.25 -19.53
CA PHE A 26 15.22 -14.04 -19.48
C PHE A 26 15.40 -13.51 -18.06
N GLU A 27 16.37 -12.63 -17.84
CA GLU A 27 16.23 -11.63 -16.79
C GLU A 27 14.90 -10.97 -17.13
N GLU A 28 13.87 -11.27 -16.35
CA GLU A 28 12.68 -10.43 -16.34
C GLU A 28 13.20 -9.04 -16.04
N GLU A 29 13.23 -8.20 -17.07
CA GLU A 29 13.61 -6.80 -16.98
C GLU A 29 12.86 -6.22 -15.77
N ASP A 30 13.59 -5.70 -14.78
CA ASP A 30 12.97 -5.06 -13.62
C ASP A 30 12.31 -3.77 -14.11
N LEU A 31 11.02 -3.90 -14.45
CA LEU A 31 10.17 -2.84 -14.97
C LEU A 31 9.93 -1.73 -13.94
N CYS A 32 10.44 -1.89 -12.71
CA CYS A 32 10.37 -0.91 -11.65
C CYS A 32 11.62 -0.04 -11.51
N THR A 33 12.64 -0.22 -12.35
CA THR A 33 13.83 0.65 -12.31
C THR A 33 13.51 2.03 -12.90
N ASP A 34 13.63 3.08 -12.08
CA ASP A 34 13.47 4.51 -12.46
C ASP A 34 12.09 4.90 -13.03
N ARG A 35 11.02 4.14 -12.73
CA ARG A 35 9.65 4.42 -13.20
C ARG A 35 8.60 3.77 -12.31
N SER A 36 7.35 4.16 -12.47
CA SER A 36 6.25 3.46 -11.80
C SER A 36 6.07 2.02 -12.30
N CYS A 37 5.70 1.13 -11.38
CA CYS A 37 5.45 -0.27 -11.67
C CYS A 37 4.20 -0.78 -10.94
N PHE A 38 3.48 -1.70 -11.57
CA PHE A 38 2.19 -2.20 -11.08
C PHE A 38 2.10 -3.72 -11.19
N PRO A 39 1.49 -4.41 -10.22
CA PRO A 39 1.28 -5.85 -10.31
C PRO A 39 0.32 -6.23 -11.43
N ALA A 40 0.47 -7.46 -11.94
CA ALA A 40 -0.43 -8.00 -12.94
C ALA A 40 -1.88 -8.07 -12.42
N THR A 41 -2.84 -7.86 -13.32
CA THR A 41 -4.27 -7.99 -13.00
C THR A 41 -4.71 -9.46 -13.09
N GLY A 42 -5.56 -9.91 -12.18
CA GLY A 42 -6.14 -11.26 -12.19
C GLY A 42 -7.56 -11.28 -11.63
N ASN A 43 -8.09 -12.49 -11.43
CA ASN A 43 -9.38 -12.69 -10.77
C ASN A 43 -9.16 -12.82 -9.26
N LEU A 44 -9.62 -11.85 -8.49
CA LEU A 44 -9.45 -11.80 -7.03
C LEU A 44 -10.11 -12.99 -6.33
N LEU A 45 -11.09 -13.66 -6.95
CA LEU A 45 -11.78 -14.80 -6.35
C LEU A 45 -10.96 -16.11 -6.35
N ILE A 46 -9.95 -16.22 -7.22
CA ILE A 46 -9.07 -17.40 -7.26
C ILE A 46 -8.32 -17.49 -5.93
N GLY A 47 -8.34 -18.66 -5.28
CA GLY A 47 -7.79 -18.87 -3.94
C GLY A 47 -8.65 -18.34 -2.78
N ARG A 48 -9.76 -17.64 -3.05
CA ARG A 48 -10.60 -16.97 -2.03
C ARG A 48 -12.02 -17.53 -1.93
N LYS A 49 -12.24 -18.78 -2.35
CA LYS A 49 -13.55 -19.47 -2.21
C LYS A 49 -14.12 -19.41 -0.78
N HIS A 50 -13.25 -19.55 0.22
CA HIS A 50 -13.63 -19.54 1.64
C HIS A 50 -13.99 -18.14 2.18
N GLN A 51 -13.64 -17.07 1.45
CA GLN A 51 -13.96 -15.68 1.79
C GLN A 51 -15.25 -15.19 1.12
N LEU A 52 -15.91 -16.06 0.34
CA LEU A 52 -17.23 -15.79 -0.22
C LEU A 52 -18.32 -16.25 0.74
N SER A 53 -19.35 -15.43 0.88
CA SER A 53 -20.56 -15.77 1.61
C SER A 53 -21.80 -15.33 0.84
N ALA A 54 -22.88 -16.09 0.99
CA ALA A 54 -24.20 -15.76 0.44
C ALA A 54 -25.24 -15.85 1.55
N THR A 55 -26.20 -14.92 1.60
CA THR A 55 -27.23 -14.90 2.65
C THR A 55 -28.32 -15.95 2.47
N SER A 56 -28.47 -16.50 1.27
CA SER A 56 -29.42 -17.58 0.97
C SER A 56 -28.77 -18.56 0.00
N THR A 57 -28.98 -19.86 0.22
CA THR A 57 -28.50 -20.93 -0.65
C THR A 57 -29.44 -22.12 -0.52
N CYS A 58 -29.91 -22.66 -1.64
CA CYS A 58 -30.84 -23.79 -1.59
C CYS A 58 -30.19 -25.03 -0.97
N GLY A 59 -30.98 -25.85 -0.26
CA GLY A 59 -30.54 -27.18 0.13
C GLY A 59 -29.52 -27.27 1.27
N LEU A 60 -29.23 -26.18 2.01
CA LEU A 60 -28.22 -26.20 3.09
C LEU A 60 -28.64 -27.02 4.32
N HIS A 61 -29.94 -27.05 4.65
CA HIS A 61 -30.46 -27.77 5.83
C HIS A 61 -31.22 -29.04 5.45
N ARG A 62 -32.04 -28.95 4.40
CA ARG A 62 -32.86 -30.05 3.87
C ARG A 62 -32.90 -29.94 2.35
N PRO A 63 -33.01 -31.06 1.62
CA PRO A 63 -33.15 -31.00 0.18
C PRO A 63 -34.39 -30.22 -0.25
N GLY A 64 -34.22 -29.33 -1.23
CA GLY A 64 -35.30 -28.56 -1.84
C GLY A 64 -35.56 -29.01 -3.27
N ARG A 65 -36.76 -28.73 -3.79
CA ARG A 65 -37.12 -28.92 -5.20
C ARG A 65 -37.10 -27.56 -5.91
N TYR A 66 -36.67 -27.50 -7.17
CA TYR A 66 -36.74 -26.29 -7.99
C TYR A 66 -37.04 -26.66 -9.45
N CYS A 67 -37.61 -25.73 -10.21
CA CYS A 67 -38.03 -25.96 -11.58
C CYS A 67 -37.47 -24.88 -12.52
N ILE A 68 -37.22 -25.25 -13.78
CA ILE A 68 -36.63 -24.36 -14.80
C ILE A 68 -37.71 -23.86 -15.76
N VAL A 69 -37.91 -22.55 -15.80
CA VAL A 69 -39.01 -21.87 -16.53
C VAL A 69 -38.89 -21.96 -18.07
N SER A 70 -37.69 -22.15 -18.63
CA SER A 70 -37.56 -22.33 -20.10
C SER A 70 -38.20 -23.63 -20.62
N HIS A 71 -38.71 -24.48 -19.74
CA HIS A 71 -39.30 -25.78 -20.09
C HIS A 71 -40.68 -26.02 -19.43
N LEU A 72 -41.46 -24.95 -19.25
CA LEU A 72 -42.78 -24.92 -18.58
C LEU A 72 -43.81 -25.94 -19.09
N GLU A 73 -43.62 -26.53 -20.29
CA GLU A 73 -44.54 -27.52 -20.87
C GLU A 73 -44.39 -28.94 -20.29
N ASN A 74 -43.35 -29.23 -19.49
CA ASN A 74 -43.11 -30.58 -18.97
C ASN A 74 -42.80 -30.62 -17.46
N PRO A 75 -43.71 -31.11 -16.59
CA PRO A 75 -43.54 -31.16 -15.12
C PRO A 75 -42.43 -32.11 -14.64
N GLU A 76 -41.88 -32.95 -15.53
CA GLU A 76 -40.74 -33.83 -15.25
C GLU A 76 -39.38 -33.10 -15.15
N LYS A 77 -39.34 -31.79 -15.46
CA LYS A 77 -38.08 -30.99 -15.50
C LYS A 77 -37.81 -30.17 -14.24
N CYS A 78 -38.31 -30.63 -13.10
CA CYS A 78 -37.90 -30.11 -11.79
C CYS A 78 -36.78 -30.97 -11.21
N PHE A 79 -35.86 -30.34 -10.49
CA PHE A 79 -34.65 -30.95 -9.97
C PHE A 79 -34.59 -30.80 -8.45
N LYS A 80 -33.70 -31.57 -7.83
CA LYS A 80 -33.42 -31.52 -6.40
C LYS A 80 -32.16 -30.69 -6.16
N CYS A 81 -32.20 -29.80 -5.17
CA CYS A 81 -31.04 -29.10 -4.64
C CYS A 81 -30.70 -29.65 -3.24
N ASP A 82 -29.47 -30.15 -3.07
CA ASP A 82 -28.95 -30.66 -1.81
C ASP A 82 -27.51 -30.17 -1.60
N SER A 83 -27.39 -28.98 -1.02
CA SER A 83 -26.11 -28.29 -0.80
C SER A 83 -25.48 -28.61 0.56
N ARG A 84 -25.86 -29.72 1.21
CA ARG A 84 -25.27 -30.13 2.50
C ARG A 84 -23.81 -30.61 2.37
N GLN A 85 -23.39 -30.99 1.18
CA GLN A 85 -22.01 -31.37 0.84
C GLN A 85 -21.46 -30.44 -0.24
N PRO A 86 -20.13 -30.31 -0.39
CA PRO A 86 -19.52 -29.63 -1.53
C PRO A 86 -19.90 -30.28 -2.86
N TRP A 87 -19.82 -29.53 -3.95
CA TRP A 87 -20.09 -30.06 -5.29
C TRP A 87 -19.07 -31.11 -5.70
N SER A 88 -19.54 -32.15 -6.40
CA SER A 88 -18.70 -33.16 -7.04
C SER A 88 -19.37 -33.67 -8.32
N TYR A 89 -18.59 -34.30 -9.20
CA TYR A 89 -19.10 -34.85 -10.47
C TYR A 89 -20.09 -36.02 -10.29
N VAL A 90 -20.15 -36.62 -9.10
CA VAL A 90 -20.90 -37.85 -8.83
C VAL A 90 -21.98 -37.58 -7.78
N GLU A 91 -23.10 -38.29 -7.87
CA GLU A 91 -24.13 -38.23 -6.84
C GLU A 91 -23.58 -38.67 -5.47
N PRO A 92 -23.94 -37.99 -4.37
CA PRO A 92 -24.94 -36.92 -4.25
C PRO A 92 -24.38 -35.49 -4.41
N GLY A 93 -23.11 -35.30 -4.78
CA GLY A 93 -22.49 -33.97 -4.81
C GLY A 93 -22.87 -33.11 -6.03
N ASN A 94 -23.30 -33.73 -7.13
CA ASN A 94 -23.69 -33.03 -8.37
C ASN A 94 -24.96 -32.15 -8.22
N VAL A 95 -25.70 -32.26 -7.12
CA VAL A 95 -26.89 -31.45 -6.78
C VAL A 95 -26.61 -30.35 -5.74
N SER A 96 -25.33 -30.10 -5.44
CA SER A 96 -24.91 -29.04 -4.54
C SER A 96 -24.67 -27.72 -5.28
N HIS A 97 -25.24 -26.63 -4.76
CA HIS A 97 -25.23 -25.31 -5.40
C HIS A 97 -24.71 -24.22 -4.44
N ARG A 98 -23.62 -24.50 -3.74
CA ARG A 98 -22.99 -23.57 -2.79
C ARG A 98 -22.28 -22.41 -3.47
N ILE A 99 -21.97 -21.36 -2.71
CA ILE A 99 -21.41 -20.10 -3.24
C ILE A 99 -20.01 -20.29 -3.85
N GLU A 100 -19.20 -21.21 -3.34
CA GLU A 100 -17.86 -21.49 -3.87
C GLU A 100 -17.86 -21.96 -5.34
N ASN A 101 -19.00 -22.47 -5.85
CA ASN A 101 -19.14 -22.95 -7.23
C ASN A 101 -19.03 -21.83 -8.27
N VAL A 102 -19.18 -20.56 -7.88
CA VAL A 102 -19.05 -19.41 -8.80
C VAL A 102 -17.58 -19.13 -9.19
N VAL A 103 -16.62 -19.71 -8.48
CA VAL A 103 -15.19 -19.50 -8.72
C VAL A 103 -14.67 -20.58 -9.67
N LYS A 104 -14.34 -20.18 -10.90
CA LYS A 104 -13.85 -21.08 -11.95
C LYS A 104 -12.32 -21.01 -12.03
N GLU A 105 -11.66 -22.12 -11.68
CA GLU A 105 -10.20 -22.28 -11.81
C GLU A 105 -9.81 -22.89 -13.17
N ASN A 106 -10.69 -23.69 -13.78
CA ASN A 106 -10.47 -24.33 -15.08
C ASN A 106 -11.50 -23.86 -16.13
N TYR A 107 -11.02 -23.53 -17.33
CA TYR A 107 -11.86 -23.04 -18.44
C TYR A 107 -12.91 -24.06 -18.94
N GLY A 108 -12.69 -25.36 -18.75
CA GLY A 108 -13.57 -26.43 -19.21
C GLY A 108 -14.86 -26.64 -18.37
N ASP A 109 -14.98 -25.95 -17.23
CA ASP A 109 -16.02 -26.21 -16.21
C ASP A 109 -16.96 -25.00 -15.96
N ARG A 110 -17.03 -24.08 -16.91
CA ARG A 110 -17.75 -22.81 -16.71
C ARG A 110 -19.25 -22.97 -16.46
N THR A 111 -19.87 -24.04 -16.97
CA THR A 111 -21.33 -24.23 -16.92
C THR A 111 -21.78 -25.49 -16.19
N GLN A 112 -20.89 -26.29 -15.59
CA GLN A 112 -21.30 -27.57 -14.98
C GLN A 112 -21.80 -27.43 -13.54
N ASN A 113 -21.26 -26.46 -12.79
CA ASN A 113 -21.75 -26.09 -11.47
C ASN A 113 -22.03 -24.58 -11.35
N TRP A 114 -22.86 -24.22 -10.38
CA TRP A 114 -23.31 -22.85 -10.12
C TRP A 114 -23.70 -22.70 -8.65
N TRP A 115 -23.87 -21.45 -8.21
CA TRP A 115 -24.52 -21.12 -6.93
C TRP A 115 -26.00 -20.82 -7.15
N GLN A 116 -26.86 -21.23 -6.22
CA GLN A 116 -28.31 -20.99 -6.28
C GLN A 116 -28.90 -20.59 -4.93
N SER A 117 -29.73 -19.54 -4.92
CA SER A 117 -30.48 -19.09 -3.73
C SER A 117 -31.65 -20.02 -3.40
N GLU A 118 -32.26 -19.84 -2.24
CA GLU A 118 -33.57 -20.46 -1.96
C GLU A 118 -34.65 -19.89 -2.89
N ASN A 119 -35.69 -20.69 -3.09
CA ASN A 119 -36.85 -20.36 -3.91
C ASN A 119 -37.65 -19.20 -3.30
N GLY A 120 -38.14 -18.29 -4.14
CA GLY A 120 -38.97 -17.14 -3.75
C GLY A 120 -38.25 -16.02 -2.98
N VAL A 121 -37.02 -16.25 -2.50
CA VAL A 121 -36.29 -15.25 -1.70
C VAL A 121 -35.77 -14.13 -2.60
N GLN A 122 -36.34 -12.93 -2.44
CA GLN A 122 -35.99 -11.77 -3.27
C GLN A 122 -34.74 -11.03 -2.78
N ASN A 123 -34.57 -10.90 -1.47
CA ASN A 123 -33.48 -10.16 -0.85
C ASN A 123 -32.32 -11.10 -0.53
N VAL A 124 -31.33 -11.15 -1.42
CA VAL A 124 -30.18 -12.04 -1.30
C VAL A 124 -28.92 -11.24 -1.54
N SER A 125 -27.89 -11.43 -0.73
CA SER A 125 -26.60 -10.79 -0.94
C SER A 125 -25.46 -11.80 -1.01
N ILE A 126 -24.49 -11.48 -1.87
CA ILE A 126 -23.20 -12.17 -1.97
C ILE A 126 -22.13 -11.20 -1.52
N ARG A 127 -21.24 -11.65 -0.64
CA ARG A 127 -20.16 -10.85 -0.06
C ARG A 127 -18.82 -11.54 -0.24
N LEU A 128 -17.83 -10.77 -0.66
CA LEU A 128 -16.41 -11.13 -0.71
C LEU A 128 -15.64 -10.28 0.28
N ASP A 129 -14.88 -10.92 1.17
CA ASP A 129 -14.02 -10.27 2.16
C ASP A 129 -12.56 -10.50 1.83
N LEU A 130 -11.83 -9.47 1.40
CA LEU A 130 -10.41 -9.57 1.06
C LEU A 130 -9.55 -9.40 2.31
N GLU A 131 -8.43 -10.12 2.38
CA GLU A 131 -7.49 -10.05 3.51
C GLU A 131 -6.60 -8.80 3.49
N ALA A 132 -6.53 -8.11 2.35
CA ALA A 132 -5.73 -6.92 2.12
C ALA A 132 -6.48 -5.93 1.23
N GLU A 133 -5.80 -4.84 0.88
CA GLU A 133 -6.33 -3.83 -0.02
C GLU A 133 -6.01 -4.17 -1.49
N PHE A 134 -7.01 -4.07 -2.35
CA PHE A 134 -6.87 -4.35 -3.78
C PHE A 134 -7.43 -3.21 -4.63
N HIS A 135 -6.98 -3.15 -5.88
CA HIS A 135 -7.62 -2.37 -6.93
C HIS A 135 -8.63 -3.22 -7.68
N PHE A 136 -9.91 -2.86 -7.59
CA PHE A 136 -11.00 -3.48 -8.33
C PHE A 136 -11.29 -2.71 -9.62
N THR A 137 -11.17 -3.39 -10.76
CA THR A 137 -11.35 -2.77 -12.08
C THR A 137 -12.74 -3.02 -12.64
N HIS A 138 -13.18 -4.29 -12.64
CA HIS A 138 -14.48 -4.67 -13.18
C HIS A 138 -14.99 -6.00 -12.62
N LEU A 139 -16.31 -6.11 -12.55
CA LEU A 139 -17.05 -7.31 -12.19
C LEU A 139 -17.75 -7.86 -13.44
N ILE A 140 -17.67 -9.17 -13.62
CA ILE A 140 -18.46 -9.93 -14.58
C ILE A 140 -19.22 -11.00 -13.82
N MET A 141 -20.53 -11.09 -14.06
CA MET A 141 -21.36 -12.18 -13.55
C MET A 141 -22.10 -12.84 -14.70
N VAL A 142 -22.12 -14.16 -14.70
CA VAL A 142 -22.85 -14.96 -15.69
C VAL A 142 -23.95 -15.72 -14.97
N PHE A 143 -25.20 -15.43 -15.30
CA PHE A 143 -26.35 -15.99 -14.60
C PHE A 143 -26.83 -17.31 -15.23
N ARG A 144 -27.16 -18.29 -14.38
CA ARG A 144 -27.85 -19.53 -14.78
C ARG A 144 -29.34 -19.32 -14.92
N SER A 145 -29.92 -18.54 -14.01
CA SER A 145 -31.32 -18.10 -14.07
C SER A 145 -31.43 -16.76 -14.79
N PHE A 146 -32.62 -16.18 -14.79
CA PHE A 146 -32.80 -14.79 -15.21
C PHE A 146 -31.95 -13.85 -14.36
N ARG A 147 -31.45 -12.79 -14.98
CA ARG A 147 -30.79 -11.70 -14.24
C ARG A 147 -31.79 -11.05 -13.27
N PRO A 148 -31.32 -10.49 -12.14
CA PRO A 148 -32.20 -9.84 -11.19
C PRO A 148 -33.01 -8.72 -11.83
N ALA A 149 -34.29 -8.62 -11.45
CA ALA A 149 -35.15 -7.51 -11.86
C ALA A 149 -34.70 -6.20 -11.22
N ALA A 150 -34.11 -6.25 -10.02
CA ALA A 150 -33.42 -5.14 -9.39
C ALA A 150 -32.28 -5.63 -8.49
N MET A 151 -31.12 -4.97 -8.57
CA MET A 151 -29.94 -5.24 -7.76
C MET A 151 -29.02 -4.02 -7.68
N PHE A 152 -28.09 -4.03 -6.74
CA PHE A 152 -27.03 -3.02 -6.67
C PHE A 152 -25.73 -3.62 -6.15
N ILE A 153 -24.62 -2.96 -6.49
CA ILE A 153 -23.28 -3.34 -6.06
C ILE A 153 -22.76 -2.27 -5.11
N GLU A 154 -22.20 -2.69 -4.00
CA GLU A 154 -21.55 -1.82 -3.02
C GLU A 154 -20.17 -2.37 -2.65
N ARG A 155 -19.35 -1.49 -2.08
CA ARG A 155 -18.00 -1.81 -1.67
C ARG A 155 -17.64 -1.14 -0.35
N SER A 156 -16.66 -1.72 0.32
CA SER A 156 -15.98 -1.16 1.48
C SER A 156 -14.51 -0.94 1.16
N LYS A 157 -13.93 0.13 1.70
CA LYS A 157 -12.50 0.46 1.66
C LYS A 157 -11.81 0.36 3.01
N ASP A 158 -12.53 -0.11 4.03
CA ASP A 158 -12.13 -0.08 5.44
C ASP A 158 -12.53 -1.36 6.20
N PHE A 159 -12.44 -2.51 5.52
CA PHE A 159 -12.70 -3.84 6.06
C PHE A 159 -14.12 -4.05 6.60
N GLY A 160 -15.09 -3.39 5.97
CA GLY A 160 -16.52 -3.63 6.14
C GLY A 160 -17.18 -2.67 7.12
N LYS A 161 -16.45 -1.64 7.60
CA LYS A 161 -16.97 -0.64 8.53
C LYS A 161 -17.91 0.33 7.82
N THR A 162 -17.54 0.81 6.64
CA THR A 162 -18.37 1.71 5.83
C THR A 162 -18.60 1.12 4.44
N TRP A 163 -19.77 1.41 3.89
CA TRP A 163 -20.20 0.90 2.59
C TRP A 163 -20.61 2.04 1.68
N SER A 164 -20.18 1.97 0.43
CA SER A 164 -20.52 2.92 -0.62
C SER A 164 -21.05 2.17 -1.83
N THR A 165 -22.13 2.69 -2.42
CA THR A 165 -22.75 2.06 -3.58
C THR A 165 -21.99 2.44 -4.85
N TYR A 166 -21.70 1.43 -5.67
CA TYR A 166 -21.09 1.62 -6.98
C TYR A 166 -22.14 1.89 -8.07
N ARG A 167 -23.16 1.04 -8.17
CA ARG A 167 -24.18 1.15 -9.22
C ARG A 167 -25.44 0.36 -8.90
N TYR A 168 -26.59 0.87 -9.36
CA TYR A 168 -27.87 0.21 -9.37
C TYR A 168 -28.20 -0.34 -10.76
N PHE A 169 -28.83 -1.51 -10.80
CA PHE A 169 -29.32 -2.16 -12.00
C PHE A 169 -30.77 -2.56 -11.76
N ALA A 170 -31.69 -2.10 -12.60
CA ALA A 170 -33.09 -2.48 -12.49
C ALA A 170 -33.75 -2.52 -13.86
N TYR A 171 -34.73 -3.39 -14.03
CA TYR A 171 -35.60 -3.43 -15.19
C TYR A 171 -36.44 -2.15 -15.27
N ASP A 172 -36.92 -1.71 -14.11
CA ASP A 172 -37.58 -0.41 -13.93
C ASP A 172 -36.93 0.35 -12.76
N CYS A 173 -36.03 1.26 -13.11
CA CYS A 173 -35.31 2.11 -12.17
C CYS A 173 -36.25 3.00 -11.35
N ALA A 174 -37.28 3.58 -11.97
CA ALA A 174 -38.17 4.52 -11.29
C ALA A 174 -38.97 3.85 -10.17
N SER A 175 -39.42 2.62 -10.35
CA SER A 175 -40.15 1.89 -9.31
C SER A 175 -39.25 1.17 -8.31
N SER A 176 -38.04 0.74 -8.71
CA SER A 176 -37.15 -0.02 -7.83
C SER A 176 -36.24 0.86 -6.99
N PHE A 177 -35.77 1.97 -7.57
CA PHE A 177 -34.82 2.91 -6.97
C PHE A 177 -35.22 4.37 -7.29
N PRO A 178 -36.35 4.86 -6.74
CA PRO A 178 -36.96 6.13 -7.13
C PRO A 178 -36.04 7.36 -6.94
N ASP A 179 -35.18 7.32 -5.92
CA ASP A 179 -34.26 8.41 -5.58
C ASP A 179 -32.96 8.40 -6.41
N VAL A 180 -32.75 7.37 -7.24
CA VAL A 180 -31.53 7.20 -8.00
C VAL A 180 -31.73 7.67 -9.43
N LYS A 181 -30.84 8.56 -9.89
CA LYS A 181 -30.89 9.09 -11.26
C LYS A 181 -30.67 7.97 -12.29
N GLU A 182 -31.56 7.91 -13.27
CA GLU A 182 -31.41 7.04 -14.45
C GLU A 182 -30.65 7.76 -15.57
N GLY A 183 -29.76 7.04 -16.24
CA GLY A 183 -29.00 7.55 -17.40
C GLY A 183 -27.52 7.16 -17.36
N PRO A 184 -26.72 7.57 -18.35
CA PRO A 184 -25.28 7.36 -18.31
C PRO A 184 -24.61 8.24 -17.23
N PRO A 185 -23.53 7.76 -16.58
CA PRO A 185 -22.81 8.57 -15.60
C PRO A 185 -22.08 9.72 -16.31
N ARG A 186 -22.05 10.91 -15.68
CA ARG A 186 -21.31 12.08 -16.18
C ARG A 186 -19.91 12.14 -15.58
N ASN A 187 -19.76 11.65 -14.34
CA ASN A 187 -18.49 11.48 -13.63
C ASN A 187 -18.32 10.01 -13.20
N HIS A 188 -17.10 9.54 -13.02
CA HIS A 188 -16.78 8.21 -12.50
C HIS A 188 -17.36 7.95 -11.10
N LYS A 189 -17.60 8.99 -10.30
CA LYS A 189 -18.23 8.91 -8.97
C LYS A 189 -19.76 8.87 -8.99
N ASP A 190 -20.40 9.11 -10.13
CA ASP A 190 -21.85 9.19 -10.19
C ASP A 190 -22.51 7.84 -9.91
N VAL A 191 -23.33 7.80 -8.86
CA VAL A 191 -24.16 6.64 -8.54
C VAL A 191 -25.48 6.76 -9.29
N ILE A 192 -25.67 5.87 -10.26
CA ILE A 192 -26.81 5.87 -11.19
C ILE A 192 -27.52 4.51 -11.20
N CYS A 193 -28.73 4.51 -11.76
CA CYS A 193 -29.44 3.29 -12.14
C CYS A 193 -29.39 3.09 -13.66
N THR A 194 -29.18 1.84 -14.09
CA THR A 194 -29.18 1.45 -15.50
C THR A 194 -30.01 0.20 -15.76
N LYS A 195 -30.69 0.17 -16.91
CA LYS A 195 -31.49 -0.96 -17.38
C LYS A 195 -30.70 -1.99 -18.20
N LYS A 196 -29.48 -1.64 -18.64
CA LYS A 196 -28.69 -2.37 -19.65
C LYS A 196 -28.48 -3.87 -19.37
N TYR A 197 -28.48 -4.27 -18.10
CA TYR A 197 -28.21 -5.66 -17.68
C TYR A 197 -29.36 -6.27 -16.86
N SER A 198 -30.58 -5.74 -16.99
CA SER A 198 -31.74 -6.17 -16.19
C SER A 198 -32.90 -6.70 -17.02
N ASP A 199 -32.73 -6.82 -18.34
CA ASP A 199 -33.72 -7.44 -19.23
C ASP A 199 -33.93 -8.91 -18.90
N VAL A 200 -35.17 -9.36 -19.08
CA VAL A 200 -35.61 -10.75 -18.88
C VAL A 200 -34.87 -11.71 -19.83
N ALA A 201 -34.62 -11.34 -21.08
CA ALA A 201 -33.86 -12.18 -22.00
C ALA A 201 -32.35 -11.96 -21.84
N PRO A 202 -31.49 -13.00 -21.91
CA PRO A 202 -31.82 -14.42 -22.10
C PRO A 202 -32.21 -15.13 -20.79
N SER A 203 -32.87 -16.29 -20.90
CA SER A 203 -33.28 -17.10 -19.74
C SER A 203 -32.14 -17.83 -19.02
N THR A 204 -30.97 -17.90 -19.64
CA THR A 204 -29.73 -18.47 -19.09
C THR A 204 -28.54 -17.87 -19.82
N GLY A 205 -27.38 -17.80 -19.16
CA GLY A 205 -26.17 -17.20 -19.71
C GLY A 205 -26.25 -15.68 -19.82
N GLY A 206 -27.21 -15.04 -19.15
CA GLY A 206 -27.29 -13.60 -19.10
C GLY A 206 -26.08 -13.02 -18.38
N GLU A 207 -25.39 -12.07 -19.00
CA GLU A 207 -24.22 -11.44 -18.39
C GLU A 207 -24.57 -10.09 -17.76
N LEU A 208 -23.86 -9.76 -16.69
CA LEU A 208 -23.78 -8.42 -16.13
C LEU A 208 -22.31 -8.01 -16.05
N VAL A 209 -21.99 -6.84 -16.60
CA VAL A 209 -20.66 -6.26 -16.54
C VAL A 209 -20.71 -4.90 -15.88
N TYR A 210 -19.91 -4.72 -14.84
CA TYR A 210 -19.69 -3.44 -14.19
C TYR A 210 -18.21 -3.07 -14.26
N LYS A 211 -17.91 -1.87 -14.75
CA LYS A 211 -16.55 -1.30 -14.77
C LYS A 211 -16.54 -0.08 -13.86
N VAL A 212 -15.58 -0.01 -12.94
CA VAL A 212 -15.44 1.12 -11.99
C VAL A 212 -15.15 2.40 -12.76
N VAL A 213 -14.13 2.37 -13.63
CA VAL A 213 -13.83 3.46 -14.55
C VAL A 213 -14.64 3.25 -15.84
N SER A 214 -15.65 4.08 -16.05
CA SER A 214 -16.48 4.04 -17.26
C SER A 214 -15.66 4.37 -18.51
N PRO A 215 -15.67 3.52 -19.55
CA PRO A 215 -14.90 3.76 -20.79
C PRO A 215 -15.45 4.91 -21.65
N HIS A 216 -16.65 5.42 -21.34
CA HIS A 216 -17.29 6.51 -22.09
C HIS A 216 -16.97 7.90 -21.53
N ILE A 217 -16.34 7.95 -20.36
CA ILE A 217 -15.92 9.20 -19.71
C ILE A 217 -14.43 9.34 -20.00
N ARG A 218 -14.02 10.47 -20.59
CA ARG A 218 -12.61 10.76 -20.84
C ARG A 218 -11.92 10.96 -19.49
N THR A 219 -10.96 10.10 -19.19
CA THR A 219 -10.11 10.22 -18.00
C THR A 219 -8.86 11.01 -18.40
N GLU A 220 -8.71 12.22 -17.87
CA GLU A 220 -7.55 13.08 -18.16
C GLU A 220 -6.30 12.58 -17.45
N ASP A 221 -6.44 12.19 -16.18
CA ASP A 221 -5.38 11.58 -15.37
C ASP A 221 -5.88 10.25 -14.76
N PRO A 222 -5.45 9.10 -15.29
CA PRO A 222 -5.77 7.78 -14.73
C PRO A 222 -5.24 7.55 -13.31
N TYR A 223 -4.29 8.37 -12.87
CA TYR A 223 -3.63 8.30 -11.57
C TYR A 223 -4.15 9.34 -10.58
N ALA A 224 -5.21 10.08 -10.96
CA ALA A 224 -5.82 11.07 -10.09
C ALA A 224 -6.27 10.42 -8.76
N PRO A 225 -6.09 11.10 -7.61
CA PRO A 225 -6.39 10.53 -6.28
C PRO A 225 -7.82 9.99 -6.15
N ASP A 226 -8.76 10.62 -6.86
CA ASP A 226 -10.15 10.22 -6.85
C ASP A 226 -10.44 8.94 -7.64
N ILE A 227 -9.70 8.68 -8.72
CA ILE A 227 -9.76 7.42 -9.47
C ILE A 227 -9.15 6.28 -8.65
N ALA A 228 -7.98 6.52 -8.03
CA ALA A 228 -7.36 5.55 -7.12
C ALA A 228 -8.30 5.17 -5.97
N GLU A 229 -8.96 6.16 -5.35
CA GLU A 229 -9.94 5.93 -4.30
C GLU A 229 -11.16 5.12 -4.77
N LEU A 230 -11.59 5.28 -6.03
CA LEU A 230 -12.70 4.50 -6.60
C LEU A 230 -12.33 3.04 -6.83
N LEU A 231 -11.09 2.77 -7.24
CA LEU A 231 -10.58 1.41 -7.49
C LEU A 231 -10.30 0.65 -6.19
N LYS A 232 -9.90 1.35 -5.12
CA LYS A 232 -9.58 0.78 -3.81
C LYS A 232 -10.75 -0.03 -3.22
N ILE A 233 -10.50 -1.28 -2.82
CA ILE A 233 -11.50 -2.15 -2.20
C ILE A 233 -10.87 -3.08 -1.15
N THR A 234 -11.66 -3.42 -0.13
CA THR A 234 -11.38 -4.47 0.86
C THR A 234 -12.54 -5.46 0.94
N ASN A 235 -13.77 -5.04 0.62
CA ASN A 235 -14.92 -5.94 0.55
C ASN A 235 -15.82 -5.54 -0.62
N LEU A 236 -16.38 -6.53 -1.30
CA LEU A 236 -17.37 -6.36 -2.35
C LEU A 236 -18.68 -7.00 -1.89
N ARG A 237 -19.82 -6.31 -2.05
CA ARG A 237 -21.13 -6.88 -1.79
C ARG A 237 -22.07 -6.62 -2.96
N ILE A 238 -22.75 -7.67 -3.36
CA ILE A 238 -23.71 -7.68 -4.46
C ILE A 238 -25.06 -7.98 -3.82
N ASN A 239 -26.00 -7.05 -3.93
CA ASN A 239 -27.33 -7.18 -3.33
C ASN A 239 -28.38 -7.35 -4.42
N PHE A 240 -29.03 -8.51 -4.43
CA PHE A 240 -30.23 -8.77 -5.20
C PHE A 240 -31.46 -8.38 -4.38
N THR A 241 -32.40 -7.66 -5.01
CA THR A 241 -33.54 -7.06 -4.31
C THR A 241 -34.89 -7.46 -4.92
N ARG A 242 -34.91 -7.91 -6.19
CA ARG A 242 -36.15 -8.30 -6.87
C ARG A 242 -35.91 -9.36 -7.94
N LEU A 243 -36.77 -10.37 -7.95
CA LEU A 243 -36.87 -11.41 -8.98
C LEU A 243 -37.82 -10.96 -10.10
N HIS A 244 -37.61 -11.49 -11.32
CA HIS A 244 -38.59 -11.37 -12.40
C HIS A 244 -39.72 -12.38 -12.19
N SER A 245 -40.97 -11.91 -12.10
CA SER A 245 -42.12 -12.79 -11.83
C SER A 245 -42.90 -13.23 -13.08
N LEU A 246 -42.52 -12.81 -14.28
CA LEU A 246 -43.11 -13.23 -15.57
C LEU A 246 -44.65 -13.22 -15.65
N GLY A 247 -45.31 -12.36 -14.87
CA GLY A 247 -46.77 -12.26 -14.79
C GLY A 247 -47.41 -13.09 -13.67
N ASP A 248 -46.67 -13.98 -13.02
CA ASP A 248 -47.10 -14.64 -11.79
C ASP A 248 -47.05 -13.66 -10.61
N ASN A 249 -47.99 -13.81 -9.67
CA ASN A 249 -47.99 -13.07 -8.43
C ASN A 249 -47.22 -13.86 -7.37
N LEU A 250 -46.07 -13.34 -6.93
CA LEU A 250 -45.25 -13.97 -5.88
C LEU A 250 -45.89 -13.90 -4.48
N LEU A 251 -47.06 -13.25 -4.34
CA LEU A 251 -47.90 -13.30 -3.13
C LEU A 251 -48.86 -14.51 -3.13
N ASP A 252 -48.87 -15.29 -4.20
CA ASP A 252 -49.62 -16.53 -4.29
C ASP A 252 -48.79 -17.68 -3.67
N TYR A 253 -49.20 -18.14 -2.50
CA TYR A 253 -48.48 -19.12 -1.65
C TYR A 253 -48.43 -20.55 -2.20
N ARG A 254 -48.78 -20.76 -3.47
CA ARG A 254 -48.67 -22.06 -4.12
C ARG A 254 -47.19 -22.41 -4.28
N PRO A 255 -46.70 -23.53 -3.69
CA PRO A 255 -45.29 -23.89 -3.75
C PRO A 255 -44.78 -24.07 -5.18
N GLU A 256 -45.67 -24.42 -6.12
CA GLU A 256 -45.35 -24.56 -7.54
C GLU A 256 -44.95 -23.23 -8.21
N ILE A 257 -45.32 -22.09 -7.63
CA ILE A 257 -44.93 -20.76 -8.10
C ILE A 257 -43.53 -20.46 -7.57
N ASP A 258 -43.31 -20.58 -6.26
CA ASP A 258 -42.02 -20.29 -5.63
C ASP A 258 -40.89 -21.15 -6.21
N GLU A 259 -41.15 -22.44 -6.49
CA GLU A 259 -40.17 -23.37 -7.09
C GLU A 259 -39.57 -22.90 -8.43
N LYS A 260 -40.20 -21.92 -9.09
CA LYS A 260 -39.74 -21.37 -10.38
C LYS A 260 -38.82 -20.16 -10.25
N TYR A 261 -38.83 -19.46 -9.11
CA TYR A 261 -38.18 -18.16 -8.95
C TYR A 261 -37.02 -18.21 -7.96
N TRP A 262 -35.81 -18.06 -8.46
CA TRP A 262 -34.57 -18.12 -7.69
C TRP A 262 -33.43 -17.42 -8.44
N TYR A 263 -32.43 -16.96 -7.70
CA TYR A 263 -31.19 -16.46 -8.29
C TYR A 263 -30.21 -17.61 -8.47
N ALA A 264 -29.51 -17.63 -9.60
CA ALA A 264 -28.38 -18.51 -9.78
C ALA A 264 -27.32 -17.93 -10.71
N VAL A 265 -26.07 -18.21 -10.34
CA VAL A 265 -24.89 -17.62 -10.97
C VAL A 265 -23.90 -18.74 -11.29
N TYR A 266 -23.56 -18.87 -12.57
CA TYR A 266 -22.53 -19.79 -13.04
C TYR A 266 -21.14 -19.34 -12.61
N GLU A 267 -20.82 -18.07 -12.84
CA GLU A 267 -19.47 -17.54 -12.63
C GLU A 267 -19.55 -16.10 -12.15
N ILE A 268 -18.69 -15.78 -11.18
CA ILE A 268 -18.36 -14.41 -10.81
C ILE A 268 -16.87 -14.22 -11.07
N VAL A 269 -16.52 -13.15 -11.78
CA VAL A 269 -15.14 -12.73 -12.01
C VAL A 269 -14.97 -11.34 -11.44
N VAL A 270 -14.13 -11.22 -10.42
CA VAL A 270 -13.77 -9.93 -9.81
C VAL A 270 -12.37 -9.60 -10.31
N ARG A 271 -12.27 -8.83 -11.38
CA ARG A 271 -10.98 -8.45 -11.97
C ARG A 271 -10.34 -7.31 -11.20
N GLY A 272 -9.10 -7.51 -10.79
CA GLY A 272 -8.35 -6.52 -10.03
C GLY A 272 -6.87 -6.84 -9.95
N SER A 273 -6.14 -6.01 -9.21
CA SER A 273 -4.73 -6.21 -8.89
C SER A 273 -4.47 -5.84 -7.44
N CYS A 274 -3.31 -6.23 -6.94
CA CYS A 274 -2.80 -5.80 -5.65
C CYS A 274 -2.51 -4.28 -5.66
N SER A 275 -2.79 -3.59 -4.54
CA SER A 275 -2.66 -2.13 -4.43
C SER A 275 -1.27 -1.75 -3.92
N CYS A 276 -0.36 -1.32 -4.81
CA CYS A 276 1.03 -0.98 -4.45
C CYS A 276 1.45 0.46 -4.78
N TYR A 277 0.49 1.33 -5.11
CA TYR A 277 0.71 2.75 -5.44
C TYR A 277 1.84 3.05 -6.45
N GLY A 278 2.18 2.13 -7.35
CA GLY A 278 3.24 2.33 -8.35
C GLY A 278 4.65 1.93 -7.89
N HIS A 279 4.78 1.29 -6.72
CA HIS A 279 6.07 0.92 -6.10
C HIS A 279 6.23 -0.60 -5.90
N ALA A 280 5.52 -1.43 -6.64
CA ALA A 280 5.82 -2.86 -6.70
C ALA A 280 5.33 -3.49 -8.00
N GLN A 281 6.14 -4.36 -8.58
CA GLN A 281 5.78 -5.16 -9.76
C GLN A 281 5.08 -6.47 -9.36
N ARG A 282 5.24 -6.91 -8.11
CA ARG A 282 4.76 -8.21 -7.63
C ARG A 282 4.17 -8.11 -6.23
N CYS A 283 3.29 -9.06 -5.95
CA CYS A 283 2.76 -9.26 -4.61
C CYS A 283 3.01 -10.69 -4.14
N VAL A 284 3.30 -10.80 -2.86
CA VAL A 284 3.57 -12.03 -2.13
C VAL A 284 2.40 -12.34 -1.19
N PRO A 285 2.26 -13.61 -0.75
CA PRO A 285 1.23 -14.00 0.20
C PRO A 285 1.28 -13.17 1.49
N VAL A 286 0.10 -12.92 2.09
CA VAL A 286 -0.01 -12.28 3.39
C VAL A 286 0.16 -13.36 4.47
N GLY A 287 1.24 -13.32 5.25
CA GLY A 287 1.55 -14.30 6.29
C GLY A 287 2.41 -15.49 5.81
N ASP A 288 2.57 -16.51 6.66
CA ASP A 288 3.47 -17.66 6.46
C ASP A 288 2.84 -18.83 5.68
N GLU A 289 1.82 -18.56 4.86
CA GLU A 289 1.09 -19.59 4.08
C GLU A 289 1.76 -19.96 2.76
N THR A 290 3.08 -20.04 2.74
CA THR A 290 3.90 -20.32 1.54
C THR A 290 3.57 -21.67 0.86
N ILE A 291 3.02 -22.62 1.61
CA ILE A 291 2.75 -23.99 1.13
C ILE A 291 1.43 -24.10 0.32
N LEU A 292 0.42 -23.29 0.63
CA LEU A 292 -0.86 -23.31 -0.10
C LEU A 292 -0.78 -22.49 -1.39
N THR A 293 0.03 -21.43 -1.39
CA THR A 293 0.14 -20.49 -2.51
C THR A 293 0.95 -21.04 -3.70
N ALA A 294 1.88 -21.96 -3.47
CA ALA A 294 2.59 -22.66 -4.55
C ALA A 294 1.66 -23.51 -5.46
N LYS A 295 0.42 -23.78 -5.02
CA LYS A 295 -0.55 -24.59 -5.78
C LYS A 295 -1.47 -23.78 -6.69
N LEU A 296 -1.48 -22.44 -6.60
CA LEU A 296 -2.39 -21.58 -7.35
C LEU A 296 -1.64 -20.41 -8.01
N PRO A 297 -0.98 -20.62 -9.16
CA PRO A 297 -0.16 -19.60 -9.82
C PRO A 297 -0.96 -18.38 -10.29
N ASP A 298 -2.27 -18.53 -10.52
CA ASP A 298 -3.15 -17.45 -10.99
C ASP A 298 -3.77 -16.62 -9.84
N MET A 299 -3.46 -16.95 -8.58
CA MET A 299 -3.96 -16.20 -7.43
C MET A 299 -3.29 -14.83 -7.35
N VAL A 300 -4.09 -13.76 -7.30
CA VAL A 300 -3.58 -12.41 -7.00
C VAL A 300 -3.32 -12.31 -5.51
N HIS A 301 -2.07 -12.12 -5.11
CA HIS A 301 -1.69 -11.94 -3.69
C HIS A 301 -1.87 -10.49 -3.21
N GLY A 302 -1.89 -10.27 -1.89
CA GLY A 302 -2.29 -9.01 -1.27
C GLY A 302 -1.19 -8.19 -0.58
N LYS A 303 0.05 -8.69 -0.43
CA LYS A 303 1.17 -7.92 0.14
C LYS A 303 2.16 -7.54 -0.96
N CYS A 304 2.47 -6.27 -1.10
CA CYS A 304 3.43 -5.79 -2.08
C CYS A 304 4.87 -6.16 -1.71
N GLU A 305 5.66 -6.50 -2.73
CA GLU A 305 7.12 -6.54 -2.64
C GLU A 305 7.64 -5.14 -3.01
N CYS A 306 7.71 -4.26 -2.00
CA CYS A 306 7.94 -2.85 -2.20
C CYS A 306 9.34 -2.52 -2.73
N THR A 307 9.40 -1.56 -3.65
CA THR A 307 10.61 -0.95 -4.20
C THR A 307 10.64 0.54 -3.87
N HIS A 308 11.45 1.36 -4.56
CA HIS A 308 11.43 2.82 -4.43
C HIS A 308 11.65 3.35 -2.99
N ASN A 309 12.31 2.56 -2.14
CA ASN A 309 12.50 2.83 -0.71
C ASN A 309 11.16 3.07 0.01
N THR A 310 10.13 2.33 -0.38
CA THR A 310 8.82 2.33 0.27
C THR A 310 8.63 1.06 1.07
N LYS A 311 7.72 1.11 2.06
CA LYS A 311 7.36 0.00 2.93
C LYS A 311 5.87 0.00 3.24
N GLY A 312 5.45 -1.01 4.00
CA GLY A 312 4.05 -1.26 4.33
C GLY A 312 3.48 -2.42 3.54
N MET A 313 2.20 -2.74 3.75
CA MET A 313 1.56 -3.81 2.97
C MET A 313 1.31 -3.38 1.51
N ASN A 314 1.15 -2.08 1.29
CA ASN A 314 0.78 -1.48 0.02
C ASN A 314 1.84 -0.50 -0.51
N CYS A 315 3.02 -0.41 0.13
CA CYS A 315 4.05 0.57 -0.23
C CYS A 315 3.59 2.03 -0.02
N ASP A 316 2.75 2.23 1.01
CA ASP A 316 2.09 3.47 1.37
C ASP A 316 2.87 4.34 2.36
N ASP A 317 4.04 3.87 2.80
CA ASP A 317 4.98 4.62 3.64
C ASP A 317 6.38 4.60 3.04
N CYS A 318 7.21 5.57 3.40
CA CYS A 318 8.64 5.52 3.11
C CYS A 318 9.38 4.60 4.09
N GLU A 319 10.41 3.91 3.60
CA GLU A 319 11.35 3.17 4.43
C GLU A 319 11.96 4.05 5.51
N ASP A 320 12.39 3.43 6.61
CA ASP A 320 13.10 4.17 7.66
C ASP A 320 14.33 4.85 7.06
N PHE A 321 14.56 6.12 7.42
CA PHE A 321 15.64 6.96 6.92
C PHE A 321 15.47 7.49 5.49
N TYR A 322 14.31 7.26 4.85
CA TYR A 322 13.96 7.79 3.53
C TYR A 322 12.88 8.89 3.57
N ASN A 323 12.88 9.68 4.64
CA ASN A 323 11.86 10.68 4.92
C ASN A 323 12.30 12.12 4.59
N ASP A 324 13.16 12.31 3.58
CA ASP A 324 13.62 13.66 3.18
C ASP A 324 12.57 14.43 2.34
N SER A 325 11.61 13.72 1.77
CA SER A 325 10.52 14.29 0.97
C SER A 325 9.21 13.56 1.28
N PRO A 326 8.05 14.20 1.05
CA PRO A 326 6.77 13.55 1.30
C PRO A 326 6.59 12.35 0.35
N TRP A 327 6.02 11.26 0.87
CA TRP A 327 5.64 10.10 0.08
C TRP A 327 4.65 10.49 -1.03
N ARG A 328 4.83 9.93 -2.22
CA ARG A 328 3.94 10.13 -3.37
C ARG A 328 3.88 8.84 -4.20
N PRO A 329 2.72 8.51 -4.80
CA PRO A 329 2.60 7.33 -5.64
C PRO A 329 3.46 7.45 -6.90
N GLY A 330 3.94 6.32 -7.43
CA GLY A 330 4.57 6.25 -8.75
C GLY A 330 3.57 6.50 -9.88
N ILE A 331 3.89 7.41 -10.80
CA ILE A 331 3.01 7.83 -11.90
C ILE A 331 3.78 7.88 -13.22
N GLY A 332 3.44 6.99 -14.16
CA GLY A 332 4.10 6.92 -15.47
C GLY A 332 5.61 6.72 -15.32
N ASP A 333 6.39 7.65 -15.87
CA ASP A 333 7.86 7.64 -15.79
C ASP A 333 8.40 8.24 -14.49
N GLN A 334 7.54 8.76 -13.61
CA GLN A 334 7.95 9.27 -12.29
C GLN A 334 7.80 8.15 -11.26
N SER A 335 8.91 7.55 -10.85
CA SER A 335 8.98 6.57 -9.74
C SER A 335 8.50 7.16 -8.40
N ASN A 336 8.73 8.46 -8.19
CA ASN A 336 8.43 9.16 -6.93
C ASN A 336 8.98 8.43 -5.71
N GLU A 337 10.20 7.92 -5.85
CA GLU A 337 10.90 7.19 -4.80
C GLU A 337 11.15 8.04 -3.57
N CYS A 338 11.06 7.39 -2.41
CA CYS A 338 11.35 8.02 -1.15
C CYS A 338 12.83 8.39 -1.09
N LYS A 339 13.11 9.60 -0.60
CA LYS A 339 14.46 10.19 -0.60
C LYS A 339 15.14 10.00 0.74
N ARG A 340 16.36 9.49 0.69
CA ARG A 340 17.21 9.28 1.87
C ARG A 340 17.51 10.60 2.58
N CYS A 341 17.42 10.62 3.90
CA CYS A 341 17.85 11.75 4.73
C CYS A 341 19.38 11.90 4.74
N GLU A 342 19.86 13.14 4.81
CA GLU A 342 21.27 13.47 4.98
C GLU A 342 21.54 13.79 6.46
N CYS A 343 22.16 12.84 7.16
CA CYS A 343 22.49 12.94 8.58
C CYS A 343 23.99 12.84 8.87
N ASN A 344 24.83 13.00 7.85
CA ASN A 344 26.29 12.91 7.93
C ASN A 344 26.79 11.62 8.63
N ASP A 345 26.11 10.50 8.44
CA ASP A 345 26.41 9.20 9.10
C ASP A 345 26.35 9.24 10.64
N HIS A 346 25.64 10.21 11.21
CA HIS A 346 25.42 10.36 12.66
C HIS A 346 24.01 9.99 13.13
N ALA A 347 23.13 9.59 12.22
CA ALA A 347 21.82 9.03 12.56
C ALA A 347 21.44 7.96 11.53
N THR A 348 20.57 7.04 11.95
CA THR A 348 19.99 5.99 11.09
C THR A 348 18.47 6.11 10.99
N ARG A 349 17.89 7.15 11.58
CA ARG A 349 16.46 7.46 11.57
C ARG A 349 16.27 8.97 11.34
N CYS A 350 15.20 9.30 10.65
CA CYS A 350 14.78 10.68 10.45
C CYS A 350 13.26 10.70 10.29
N HIS A 351 12.68 11.87 10.46
CA HIS A 351 11.30 12.13 10.12
C HIS A 351 11.21 13.29 9.13
N PHE A 352 10.07 13.36 8.45
CA PHE A 352 9.77 14.46 7.54
C PHE A 352 9.09 15.61 8.30
N ASP A 353 9.55 16.84 8.08
CA ASP A 353 8.95 18.06 8.61
C ASP A 353 8.54 19.02 7.47
N TRP A 354 7.26 19.39 7.44
CA TRP A 354 6.69 20.24 6.38
C TRP A 354 7.22 21.69 6.43
N ALA A 355 7.50 22.22 7.62
CA ALA A 355 8.03 23.57 7.76
C ALA A 355 9.48 23.64 7.25
N VAL A 356 10.29 22.61 7.54
CA VAL A 356 11.65 22.48 7.00
C VAL A 356 11.63 22.34 5.48
N TYR A 357 10.73 21.52 4.94
CA TYR A 357 10.55 21.34 3.49
C TYR A 357 10.15 22.64 2.79
N ASN A 358 9.23 23.41 3.36
CA ASN A 358 8.82 24.69 2.81
C ASN A 358 9.95 25.74 2.88
N ALA A 359 10.68 25.78 4.01
CA ALA A 359 11.81 26.70 4.18
C ALA A 359 12.97 26.39 3.22
N SER A 360 13.13 25.14 2.79
CA SER A 360 14.14 24.74 1.80
C SER A 360 13.70 24.92 0.35
N GLY A 361 12.53 25.53 0.10
CA GLY A 361 11.97 25.71 -1.24
C GLY A 361 11.52 24.39 -1.88
N PHE A 362 10.93 23.50 -1.09
CA PHE A 362 10.44 22.16 -1.51
C PHE A 362 11.55 21.22 -2.00
N SER A 363 12.76 21.36 -1.45
CA SER A 363 13.92 20.54 -1.84
C SER A 363 14.20 19.39 -0.88
N SER A 364 14.21 19.67 0.44
CA SER A 364 14.54 18.72 1.52
C SER A 364 13.82 19.09 2.81
N GLY A 365 13.16 18.10 3.41
CA GLY A 365 12.35 18.23 4.63
C GLY A 365 12.74 17.23 5.72
N GLY A 366 13.78 16.42 5.49
CA GLY A 366 14.24 15.45 6.46
C GLY A 366 14.88 16.12 7.67
N VAL A 367 14.57 15.58 8.86
CA VAL A 367 15.18 15.96 10.13
C VAL A 367 15.64 14.69 10.83
N CYS A 368 16.93 14.61 11.13
CA CYS A 368 17.56 13.46 11.76
C CYS A 368 17.13 13.32 13.21
N ASP A 369 16.83 12.07 13.59
CA ASP A 369 16.49 11.72 14.97
C ASP A 369 17.71 11.19 15.70
N ASP A 370 17.84 11.53 16.98
CA ASP A 370 18.86 10.99 17.88
C ASP A 370 20.30 11.08 17.34
N CYS A 371 20.74 12.28 16.95
CA CYS A 371 22.12 12.51 16.49
C CYS A 371 23.17 11.95 17.46
N GLN A 372 23.96 11.00 16.95
CA GLN A 372 25.04 10.29 17.64
C GLN A 372 26.35 11.07 17.59
N HIS A 373 27.44 10.51 18.12
CA HIS A 373 28.80 11.09 17.99
C HIS A 373 28.93 12.53 18.52
N ASN A 374 28.11 12.90 19.51
CA ASN A 374 28.01 14.26 20.07
C ASN A 374 27.67 15.35 19.05
N THR A 375 26.98 14.98 17.97
CA THR A 375 26.47 15.92 16.97
C THR A 375 25.04 16.37 17.28
N MET A 376 24.62 17.46 16.67
CA MET A 376 23.29 18.05 16.74
C MET A 376 23.01 18.86 15.46
N GLY A 377 21.81 19.43 15.37
CA GLY A 377 21.33 20.07 14.14
C GLY A 377 20.45 19.12 13.35
N LYS A 378 19.75 19.65 12.35
CA LYS A 378 18.74 18.88 11.60
C LYS A 378 19.35 17.75 10.77
N ASN A 379 20.61 17.89 10.39
CA ASN A 379 21.40 16.95 9.60
C ASN A 379 22.58 16.39 10.43
N CYS A 380 22.55 16.56 11.75
CA CYS A 380 23.67 16.23 12.64
C CYS A 380 24.99 16.91 12.22
N GLU A 381 24.89 18.15 11.74
CA GLU A 381 25.99 18.90 11.11
C GLU A 381 26.78 19.78 12.09
N GLN A 382 26.35 19.88 13.34
CA GLN A 382 26.96 20.71 14.39
C GLN A 382 27.38 19.85 15.58
N CYS A 383 28.33 20.31 16.40
CA CYS A 383 28.69 19.64 17.64
C CYS A 383 27.86 20.16 18.82
N LYS A 384 27.43 19.27 19.73
CA LYS A 384 26.70 19.62 20.95
C LYS A 384 27.50 20.62 21.82
N PRO A 385 26.85 21.41 22.70
CA PRO A 385 27.56 22.26 23.65
C PRO A 385 28.59 21.47 24.47
N ASN A 386 29.74 22.08 24.74
CA ASN A 386 30.96 21.44 25.31
C ASN A 386 31.75 20.56 24.35
N PHE A 387 31.40 20.53 23.06
CA PHE A 387 32.20 19.95 22.00
C PHE A 387 32.44 20.98 20.90
N TYR A 388 33.53 20.79 20.17
CA TYR A 388 33.86 21.57 18.98
C TYR A 388 34.22 20.65 17.82
N ARG A 389 33.99 21.12 16.61
CA ARG A 389 34.32 20.42 15.36
C ARG A 389 35.82 20.45 15.13
N ASP A 390 36.44 19.29 14.99
CA ASP A 390 37.84 19.18 14.58
C ASP A 390 37.98 19.56 13.08
N PRO A 391 38.65 20.66 12.74
CA PRO A 391 38.75 21.15 11.36
C PRO A 391 39.57 20.21 10.45
N GLN A 392 40.34 19.28 11.03
CA GLN A 392 41.12 18.30 10.29
C GLN A 392 40.33 17.03 9.96
N ARG A 393 39.09 16.90 10.44
CA ARG A 393 38.24 15.71 10.23
C ARG A 393 37.06 16.01 9.31
N SER A 394 36.65 14.98 8.57
CA SER A 394 35.40 15.02 7.83
C SER A 394 34.22 15.17 8.78
N ILE A 395 33.15 15.85 8.36
CA ILE A 395 31.92 15.93 9.15
C ILE A 395 31.36 14.54 9.43
N ARG A 396 31.56 13.55 8.56
CA ARG A 396 31.04 12.17 8.74
C ARG A 396 31.88 11.30 9.69
N ASP A 397 32.99 11.81 10.22
CA ASP A 397 33.85 11.06 11.13
C ASP A 397 33.17 10.90 12.51
N PRO A 398 33.05 9.68 13.08
CA PRO A 398 32.48 9.46 14.41
C PRO A 398 33.15 10.24 15.56
N TYR A 399 34.36 10.75 15.35
CA TYR A 399 35.14 11.51 16.31
C TYR A 399 35.33 12.98 15.89
N VAL A 400 34.52 13.48 14.95
CA VAL A 400 34.57 14.88 14.50
C VAL A 400 34.36 15.87 15.65
N CYS A 401 33.49 15.55 16.60
CA CYS A 401 33.20 16.40 17.75
C CYS A 401 34.13 16.07 18.92
N ARG A 402 35.08 16.97 19.19
CA ARG A 402 36.05 16.84 20.28
C ARG A 402 35.59 17.62 21.50
N PRO A 403 35.79 17.11 22.73
CA PRO A 403 35.38 17.82 23.94
C PRO A 403 36.22 19.08 24.14
N CYS A 404 35.58 20.16 24.58
CA CYS A 404 36.25 21.38 25.00
C CYS A 404 37.22 21.09 26.16
N GLN A 405 38.34 21.82 26.21
CA GLN A 405 39.34 21.70 27.27
C GLN A 405 39.29 22.86 28.27
N CYS A 406 38.18 23.60 28.32
CA CYS A 406 38.01 24.78 29.14
C CYS A 406 37.76 24.44 30.62
N ASP A 407 38.49 25.07 31.54
CA ASP A 407 38.22 24.99 32.97
C ASP A 407 36.91 25.74 33.28
N ARG A 408 35.94 25.03 33.85
CA ARG A 408 34.60 25.57 34.15
C ARG A 408 34.62 26.68 35.20
N SER A 409 35.61 26.71 36.08
CA SER A 409 35.74 27.72 37.13
C SER A 409 36.24 29.04 36.57
N GLY A 410 37.16 28.95 35.59
CA GLY A 410 37.80 30.11 34.98
C GLY A 410 37.15 30.60 33.68
N SER A 411 36.28 29.80 33.08
CA SER A 411 35.58 30.15 31.83
C SER A 411 34.24 30.82 32.08
N ASN A 412 33.85 31.70 31.16
CA ASN A 412 32.47 32.11 30.97
C ASN A 412 31.65 30.94 30.39
N PHE A 413 30.32 31.03 30.49
CA PHE A 413 29.38 30.05 29.91
C PHE A 413 29.61 28.59 30.35
N ASP A 414 30.09 28.40 31.58
CA ASP A 414 30.34 27.08 32.20
C ASP A 414 31.25 26.15 31.37
N GLY A 415 32.21 26.72 30.63
CA GLY A 415 33.21 25.95 29.87
C GLY A 415 32.80 25.56 28.45
N ILE A 416 31.68 26.09 27.94
CA ILE A 416 31.34 25.98 26.52
C ILE A 416 32.39 26.74 25.70
N CYS A 417 33.08 26.01 24.81
CA CYS A 417 34.03 26.57 23.86
C CYS A 417 33.36 26.92 22.53
N GLU A 418 34.09 27.63 21.68
CA GLU A 418 33.68 27.90 20.31
C GLU A 418 33.52 26.58 19.52
N GLY A 419 32.34 26.35 18.96
CA GLY A 419 31.95 25.05 18.41
C GLY A 419 32.52 24.75 17.01
N GLU A 420 32.88 25.78 16.26
CA GLU A 420 33.36 25.66 14.87
C GLU A 420 34.50 26.65 14.57
N GLU A 421 35.21 26.40 13.47
CA GLU A 421 36.21 27.32 12.93
C GLU A 421 35.59 28.11 11.79
N ASP A 422 35.60 29.45 11.91
CA ASP A 422 35.11 30.37 10.88
C ASP A 422 36.05 31.58 10.83
N PRO A 423 36.98 31.62 9.86
CA PRO A 423 37.92 32.73 9.71
C PRO A 423 37.26 34.08 9.40
N GLU A 424 36.12 34.10 8.71
CA GLU A 424 35.43 35.34 8.33
C GLU A 424 34.76 35.99 9.55
N ARG A 425 34.24 35.15 10.45
CA ARG A 425 33.64 35.58 11.73
C ARG A 425 34.66 35.64 12.87
N GLY A 426 35.90 35.22 12.64
CA GLY A 426 36.96 35.19 13.64
C GLY A 426 36.77 34.13 14.73
N LEU A 427 36.02 33.06 14.42
CA LEU A 427 35.78 31.94 15.33
C LEU A 427 36.90 30.90 15.19
N VAL A 428 37.38 30.40 16.32
CA VAL A 428 38.46 29.43 16.39
C VAL A 428 37.95 28.21 17.14
N ALA A 429 37.82 27.07 16.47
CA ALA A 429 37.25 25.87 17.06
C ALA A 429 38.00 25.46 18.35
N GLY A 430 37.24 25.20 19.42
CA GLY A 430 37.78 24.81 20.71
C GLY A 430 38.23 25.98 21.61
N LYS A 431 38.18 27.23 21.13
CA LYS A 431 38.60 28.39 21.92
C LYS A 431 37.70 28.62 23.14
N CYS A 432 38.33 28.81 24.30
CA CYS A 432 37.65 29.13 25.55
C CYS A 432 37.50 30.65 25.76
N TYR A 433 36.43 31.05 26.44
CA TYR A 433 36.17 32.44 26.82
C TYR A 433 36.44 32.64 28.30
N CYS A 434 37.61 33.17 28.67
CA CYS A 434 37.99 33.29 30.08
C CYS A 434 37.29 34.47 30.78
N LYS A 435 37.05 34.31 32.09
CA LYS A 435 36.62 35.39 32.98
C LYS A 435 37.67 36.48 33.08
N SER A 436 37.26 37.68 33.54
CA SER A 436 38.04 38.91 33.53
C SER A 436 39.48 38.77 34.06
N ASN A 437 39.67 38.02 35.15
CA ASN A 437 40.97 37.88 35.85
C ASN A 437 41.65 36.52 35.62
N VAL A 438 41.19 35.77 34.63
CA VAL A 438 41.68 34.43 34.27
C VAL A 438 42.38 34.49 32.91
N ASP A 439 43.39 33.66 32.73
CA ASP A 439 44.24 33.57 31.54
C ASP A 439 44.50 32.10 31.16
N GLY A 440 45.20 31.89 30.05
CA GLY A 440 45.50 30.59 29.47
C GLY A 440 44.50 30.16 28.39
N PRO A 441 44.93 29.28 27.46
CA PRO A 441 44.08 28.81 26.38
C PRO A 441 42.85 28.03 26.88
N ASN A 442 42.97 27.43 28.07
CA ASN A 442 41.94 26.63 28.72
C ASN A 442 41.29 27.36 29.90
N CYS A 443 41.62 28.64 30.14
CA CYS A 443 41.14 29.42 31.29
C CYS A 443 41.44 28.76 32.65
N ASP A 444 42.60 28.11 32.76
CA ASP A 444 43.01 27.24 33.86
C ASP A 444 43.98 27.92 34.84
N ARG A 445 44.28 29.21 34.65
CA ARG A 445 45.18 29.97 35.51
C ARG A 445 44.72 31.41 35.74
N CYS A 446 44.99 31.94 36.93
CA CYS A 446 44.79 33.36 37.20
C CYS A 446 45.80 34.22 36.43
N LYS A 447 45.37 35.41 36.01
CA LYS A 447 46.29 36.45 35.50
C LYS A 447 47.32 36.81 36.56
N ASN A 448 48.48 37.31 36.12
CA ASN A 448 49.49 37.84 37.01
C ASN A 448 48.89 38.94 37.92
N GLY A 449 49.11 38.82 39.23
CA GLY A 449 48.51 39.71 40.23
C GLY A 449 47.13 39.29 40.74
N PHE A 450 46.64 38.11 40.36
CA PHE A 450 45.41 37.51 40.87
C PHE A 450 45.66 36.08 41.39
N TRP A 451 44.79 35.61 42.28
CA TRP A 451 44.89 34.29 42.91
C TRP A 451 43.50 33.74 43.28
N GLU A 452 43.46 32.50 43.76
CA GLU A 452 42.25 31.84 44.28
C GLU A 452 41.09 31.78 43.26
N MET A 453 41.24 30.94 42.23
CA MET A 453 40.18 30.77 41.22
C MET A 453 38.94 30.08 41.83
N ARG A 454 37.76 30.69 41.69
CA ARG A 454 36.48 30.15 42.19
C ARG A 454 35.40 30.25 41.12
N LYS A 455 34.60 29.20 40.97
CA LYS A 455 33.52 29.15 39.96
C LYS A 455 32.47 30.24 40.20
N GLU A 456 32.17 30.53 41.46
CA GLU A 456 31.16 31.50 41.88
C GLU A 456 31.63 32.96 41.71
N ASP A 457 32.93 33.18 41.55
CA ASP A 457 33.49 34.51 41.33
C ASP A 457 33.26 34.91 39.86
N PRO A 458 32.53 36.02 39.56
CA PRO A 458 32.27 36.44 38.19
C PRO A 458 33.55 36.82 37.44
N ASP A 459 34.58 37.29 38.15
CA ASP A 459 35.88 37.61 37.55
C ASP A 459 36.86 36.42 37.58
N GLY A 460 36.46 35.33 38.23
CA GLY A 460 37.17 34.06 38.30
C GLY A 460 38.26 34.04 39.37
N CYS A 461 39.14 35.03 39.38
CA CYS A 461 40.22 35.16 40.36
C CYS A 461 40.20 36.51 41.09
N ARG A 462 40.66 36.50 42.33
CA ARG A 462 40.71 37.67 43.21
C ARG A 462 42.05 38.40 43.09
N PRO A 463 42.08 39.73 43.18
CA PRO A 463 43.34 40.48 43.14
C PRO A 463 44.22 40.15 44.35
N CYS A 464 45.52 40.07 44.13
CA CYS A 464 46.51 39.94 45.18
C CYS A 464 46.66 41.27 45.93
N SER A 465 46.78 41.23 47.25
CA SER A 465 47.09 42.39 48.09
C SER A 465 48.60 42.65 48.18
N CYS A 466 49.29 42.71 47.03
CA CYS A 466 50.74 42.91 46.98
C CYS A 466 51.13 44.34 47.35
N ASN A 467 52.07 44.50 48.29
CA ASN A 467 52.65 45.81 48.58
C ASN A 467 53.66 46.19 47.47
N LEU A 468 53.40 47.28 46.74
CA LEU A 468 54.22 47.73 45.62
C LEU A 468 55.68 48.05 46.00
N ILE A 469 55.95 48.43 47.26
CA ILE A 469 57.31 48.76 47.73
C ILE A 469 58.10 47.48 48.04
N GLY A 470 57.43 46.43 48.52
CA GLY A 470 58.06 45.18 48.94
C GLY A 470 58.03 44.05 47.90
N THR A 471 57.33 44.23 46.78
CA THR A 471 57.10 43.17 45.79
C THR A 471 58.08 43.27 44.63
N TYR A 472 58.89 42.24 44.43
CA TYR A 472 59.86 42.16 43.34
C TYR A 472 59.17 42.25 41.96
N GLY A 473 59.66 43.15 41.10
CA GLY A 473 59.24 43.24 39.69
C GLY A 473 58.05 44.16 39.36
N MET A 474 57.36 44.76 40.35
CA MET A 474 56.33 45.78 40.09
C MET A 474 56.96 47.18 40.04
N LYS A 475 57.13 47.74 38.83
CA LYS A 475 57.63 49.12 38.65
C LYS A 475 56.54 50.13 39.01
N VAL A 476 56.79 50.95 40.02
CA VAL A 476 55.99 52.17 40.27
C VAL A 476 56.24 53.12 39.09
N VAL A 477 55.28 53.25 38.18
CA VAL A 477 55.28 54.33 37.18
C VAL A 477 54.79 55.58 37.90
N THR A 478 55.71 56.36 38.46
CA THR A 478 55.41 57.74 38.88
C THR A 478 55.05 58.53 37.64
N LYS A 479 53.81 59.00 37.58
CA LYS A 479 53.35 59.97 36.58
C LYS A 479 53.68 61.39 37.04
#